data_AF-A0A2N3EY45-F1
#
_entry.id   AF-A0A2N3EY45-F1
#
_cell.length_a   1.000
_cell.length_b   1.000
_cell.length_c   1.000
_cell.angle_alpha   90.00
_cell.angle_beta   90.00
_cell.angle_gamma   90.00
#
_symmetry.space_group_name_H-M   'P 1'
#
loop_
_entity.id
_entity.type
_entity.pdbx_description
1 polymer ?
#
loop_
_entity_poly.entity_id
_entity_poly.type
_entity_poly.pdbx_seq_one_letter_code
_entity_poly.pdbx_strand_id
1 'polypeptide(L)'
;MSVFVIIYYTLLLGASCLAAYFNKRSAFLLLFSLTLVSFVLGIVGGVGALRAVAIAAGLLALAAMVSYAFREFLIAIASHNMAKELRTAPLTAAFGMFVIFTYAIAGIFAPWIAPFGEAQVISSAFAPADENMLLGADQLGRDMFSRIIYGARNTVALALAGTVLAFTLGAMAGLLAATTGGYFDQFLGRMSDVIMSIPSLIFALLMLSIFGGELANDTTSFWLLTGFAVLVGLLFVTAVAEGNVMSWIIGLAIMVGVAVAFAGGMLVIFNPSEIILVLVVAVIYSPRVFRLTRAVAGNVVVMDYIEAAKLRGERRWYLIRREILPNSAAPLVAEFGLEFCFVFLLIAGLSFLGLGIQPPTADWGSMVRENATLISFGELTPLIPAAAIALLTVAVNFVVDWMLYRSSGLKV
;
A
#
# COMPACT_ATOMS: atom_id res chain seq x y z
N MET A 1 -30.53 -17.55 -33.54
CA MET A 1 -29.40 -16.70 -33.06
C MET A 1 -29.97 -15.52 -32.30
N SER A 2 -29.46 -15.20 -31.11
CA SER A 2 -29.93 -14.01 -30.39
C SER A 2 -29.45 -12.74 -31.11
N VAL A 3 -30.29 -11.70 -31.13
CA VAL A 3 -29.97 -10.39 -31.72
C VAL A 3 -28.65 -9.83 -31.18
N PHE A 4 -28.37 -10.05 -29.89
CA PHE A 4 -27.11 -9.70 -29.24
C PHE A 4 -25.88 -10.29 -29.96
N VAL A 5 -25.90 -11.57 -30.31
CA VAL A 5 -24.75 -12.24 -30.94
C VAL A 5 -24.46 -11.64 -32.32
N ILE A 6 -25.51 -11.37 -33.09
CA ILE A 6 -25.38 -10.75 -34.42
C ILE A 6 -24.77 -9.35 -34.28
N ILE A 7 -25.31 -8.51 -33.39
CA ILE A 7 -24.79 -7.16 -33.14
C ILE A 7 -23.34 -7.22 -32.65
N TYR A 8 -23.03 -8.09 -31.71
CA TYR A 8 -21.70 -8.23 -31.12
C TYR A 8 -20.62 -8.54 -32.17
N TYR A 9 -20.83 -9.57 -32.99
CA TYR A 9 -19.86 -9.90 -34.05
C TYR A 9 -19.85 -8.85 -35.18
N THR A 10 -20.99 -8.25 -35.50
CA THR A 10 -21.04 -7.16 -36.50
C THR A 10 -20.19 -5.98 -36.06
N LEU A 11 -20.27 -5.59 -34.78
CA LEU A 11 -19.46 -4.51 -34.22
C LEU A 11 -17.97 -4.87 -34.19
N LEU A 12 -17.59 -6.07 -33.72
CA LEU A 12 -16.19 -6.48 -33.66
C LEU A 12 -15.54 -6.60 -35.04
N LEU A 13 -16.23 -7.23 -35.99
CA LEU A 13 -15.75 -7.37 -37.37
C LEU A 13 -15.73 -6.01 -38.08
N GLY A 14 -16.78 -5.20 -37.90
CA GLY A 14 -16.85 -3.85 -38.44
C GLY A 14 -15.71 -2.96 -37.93
N ALA A 15 -15.45 -2.98 -36.62
CA ALA A 15 -14.35 -2.25 -36.01
C ALA A 15 -12.97 -2.78 -36.47
N SER A 16 -12.82 -4.10 -36.65
CA SER A 16 -11.60 -4.71 -37.19
C SER A 16 -11.34 -4.24 -38.63
N CYS A 17 -12.34 -4.27 -39.50
CA CYS A 17 -12.24 -3.77 -40.87
C CYS A 17 -11.90 -2.28 -40.92
N LEU A 18 -12.51 -1.48 -40.05
CA LEU A 18 -12.23 -0.05 -39.94
C LEU A 18 -10.80 0.22 -39.46
N ALA A 19 -10.31 -0.55 -38.48
CA ALA A 19 -8.92 -0.46 -38.00
C ALA A 19 -7.91 -0.85 -39.10
N ALA A 20 -8.23 -1.86 -39.92
CA ALA A 20 -7.44 -2.22 -41.09
C ALA A 20 -7.45 -1.11 -42.15
N TYR A 21 -8.60 -0.49 -42.41
CA TYR A 21 -8.75 0.62 -43.36
C TYR A 21 -7.90 1.85 -42.98
N PHE A 22 -7.88 2.23 -41.70
CA PHE A 22 -7.02 3.33 -41.20
C PHE A 22 -5.56 2.92 -40.93
N ASN A 23 -5.15 1.72 -41.37
CA ASN A 23 -3.80 1.18 -41.22
C ASN A 23 -3.28 1.14 -39.77
N LYS A 24 -4.19 0.97 -38.79
CA LYS A 24 -3.87 0.88 -37.35
C LYS A 24 -3.63 -0.58 -36.96
N ARG A 25 -2.41 -1.09 -37.25
CA ARG A 25 -2.02 -2.49 -37.06
C ARG A 25 -2.31 -3.04 -35.65
N SER A 26 -2.01 -2.28 -34.59
CA SER A 26 -2.22 -2.72 -33.20
C SER A 26 -3.71 -2.88 -32.87
N ALA A 27 -4.55 -1.92 -33.26
CA ALA A 27 -5.99 -1.97 -33.06
C ALA A 27 -6.63 -3.11 -33.84
N PHE A 28 -6.19 -3.35 -35.09
CA PHE A 28 -6.65 -4.47 -35.89
C PHE A 28 -6.34 -5.82 -35.21
N LEU A 29 -5.08 -6.03 -34.80
CA LEU A 29 -4.68 -7.28 -34.14
C LEU A 29 -5.45 -7.53 -32.83
N LEU A 30 -5.68 -6.49 -32.03
CA LEU A 30 -6.46 -6.59 -30.79
C LEU A 30 -7.93 -6.95 -31.08
N LEU A 31 -8.60 -6.21 -31.96
CA LEU A 31 -10.03 -6.45 -32.24
C LEU A 31 -10.26 -7.80 -32.93
N PHE A 32 -9.36 -8.18 -33.83
CA PHE A 32 -9.45 -9.46 -34.52
C PHE A 32 -9.13 -10.64 -33.59
N SER A 33 -8.11 -10.53 -32.73
CA SER A 33 -7.85 -11.55 -31.70
C SER A 33 -9.01 -11.68 -30.72
N LEU A 34 -9.62 -10.56 -30.27
CA LEU A 34 -10.83 -10.58 -29.45
C LEU A 34 -11.99 -11.27 -30.17
N THR A 35 -12.12 -11.08 -31.49
CA THR A 35 -13.12 -11.77 -32.32
C THR A 35 -12.89 -13.28 -32.33
N LEU A 36 -11.65 -13.73 -32.52
CA LEU A 36 -11.28 -15.15 -32.50
C LEU A 36 -11.54 -15.80 -31.14
N VAL A 37 -11.10 -15.14 -30.06
CA VAL A 37 -11.35 -15.61 -28.68
C VAL A 37 -12.85 -15.68 -28.41
N SER A 38 -13.60 -14.65 -28.81
CA SER A 38 -15.06 -14.64 -28.66
C SER A 38 -15.72 -15.75 -29.47
N PHE A 39 -15.24 -16.06 -30.67
CA PHE A 39 -15.76 -17.17 -31.48
C PHE A 39 -15.60 -18.51 -30.77
N VAL A 40 -14.40 -18.80 -30.26
CA VAL A 40 -14.13 -20.03 -29.51
C VAL A 40 -14.99 -20.11 -28.24
N LEU A 41 -15.04 -19.04 -27.45
CA LEU A 41 -15.85 -18.99 -26.22
C LEU A 41 -17.36 -19.04 -26.50
N GLY A 42 -17.81 -18.49 -27.63
CA GLY A 42 -19.20 -18.56 -28.06
C GLY A 42 -19.63 -19.99 -28.42
N ILE A 43 -18.73 -20.81 -28.98
CA ILE A 43 -18.98 -22.23 -29.25
C ILE A 43 -19.03 -23.02 -27.94
N VAL A 44 -18.08 -22.79 -27.03
CA VAL A 44 -17.95 -23.59 -25.79
C VAL A 44 -18.95 -23.18 -24.70
N GLY A 45 -19.12 -21.88 -24.47
CA GLY A 45 -19.89 -21.32 -23.35
C GLY A 45 -21.18 -20.59 -23.76
N GLY A 46 -21.52 -20.61 -25.06
CA GLY A 46 -22.76 -20.04 -25.58
C GLY A 46 -22.89 -18.53 -25.36
N VAL A 47 -24.14 -18.06 -25.29
CA VAL A 47 -24.47 -16.62 -25.17
C VAL A 47 -24.01 -16.03 -23.83
N GLY A 48 -23.98 -16.83 -22.77
CA GLY A 48 -23.53 -16.39 -21.44
C GLY A 48 -22.05 -15.99 -21.44
N ALA A 49 -21.19 -16.82 -22.03
CA ALA A 49 -19.76 -16.51 -22.17
C ALA A 49 -19.53 -15.26 -23.03
N LEU A 50 -20.28 -15.10 -24.13
CA LEU A 50 -20.18 -13.90 -24.98
C LEU A 50 -20.58 -12.62 -24.23
N ARG A 51 -21.63 -12.67 -23.39
CA ARG A 51 -22.00 -11.53 -22.54
C ARG A 51 -20.90 -11.19 -21.53
N ALA A 52 -20.29 -12.19 -20.91
CA ALA A 52 -19.18 -11.97 -19.98
C ALA A 52 -17.98 -11.32 -20.67
N VAL A 53 -17.59 -11.78 -21.87
CA VAL A 53 -16.52 -11.17 -22.66
C VAL A 53 -16.88 -9.74 -23.06
N ALA A 54 -18.11 -9.49 -23.50
CA ALA A 54 -18.57 -8.16 -23.88
C ALA A 54 -18.55 -7.18 -22.69
N ILE A 55 -19.00 -7.62 -21.50
CA ILE A 55 -18.96 -6.82 -20.28
C ILE A 55 -17.51 -6.53 -19.88
N ALA A 56 -16.63 -7.55 -19.89
CA ALA A 56 -15.22 -7.36 -19.56
C ALA A 56 -14.52 -6.40 -20.52
N ALA A 57 -14.71 -6.56 -21.84
CA ALA A 57 -14.17 -5.67 -22.85
C ALA A 57 -14.73 -4.25 -22.72
N GLY A 58 -16.04 -4.12 -22.45
CA GLY A 58 -16.70 -2.84 -22.21
C GLY A 58 -16.16 -2.11 -20.98
N LEU A 59 -15.97 -2.82 -19.86
CA LEU A 59 -15.37 -2.27 -18.64
C LEU A 59 -13.93 -1.82 -18.85
N LEU A 60 -13.12 -2.60 -19.57
CA LEU A 60 -11.75 -2.22 -19.92
C LEU A 60 -11.71 -0.98 -20.83
N ALA A 61 -12.59 -0.91 -21.82
CA ALA A 61 -12.71 0.25 -22.70
C ALA A 61 -13.17 1.49 -21.92
N LEU A 62 -14.16 1.36 -21.04
CA LEU A 62 -14.62 2.43 -20.15
C LEU A 62 -13.47 2.92 -19.27
N ALA A 63 -12.76 2.00 -18.61
CA ALA A 63 -11.61 2.33 -17.78
C ALA A 63 -10.55 3.09 -18.58
N ALA A 64 -10.22 2.65 -19.80
CA ALA A 64 -9.26 3.34 -20.67
C ALA A 64 -9.73 4.75 -21.06
N MET A 65 -11.01 4.91 -21.41
CA MET A 65 -11.60 6.22 -21.76
C MET A 65 -11.60 7.18 -20.58
N VAL A 66 -12.03 6.72 -19.40
CA VAL A 66 -12.03 7.52 -18.17
C VAL A 66 -10.61 7.91 -17.78
N SER A 67 -9.66 6.97 -17.87
CA SER A 67 -8.25 7.25 -17.58
C SER A 67 -7.65 8.28 -18.52
N TYR A 68 -7.95 8.17 -19.83
CA TYR A 68 -7.52 9.16 -20.81
C TYR A 68 -8.11 10.54 -20.51
N ALA A 69 -9.43 10.62 -20.29
CA ALA A 69 -10.12 11.86 -19.95
C ALA A 69 -9.57 12.49 -18.66
N PHE A 70 -9.31 11.68 -17.63
CA PHE A 70 -8.76 12.15 -16.36
C PHE A 70 -7.33 12.68 -16.52
N ARG A 71 -6.49 12.03 -17.33
CA ARG A 71 -5.15 12.53 -17.64
C ARG A 71 -5.20 13.89 -18.34
N GLU A 72 -6.05 14.05 -19.34
CA GLU A 72 -6.21 15.33 -20.05
C GLU A 72 -6.76 16.42 -19.11
N PHE A 73 -7.69 16.07 -18.22
CA PHE A 73 -8.17 16.96 -17.17
C PHE A 73 -7.04 17.41 -16.23
N LEU A 74 -6.20 16.49 -15.76
CA LEU A 74 -5.04 16.82 -14.91
C LEU A 74 -4.05 17.74 -15.66
N ILE A 75 -3.79 17.48 -16.93
CA ILE A 75 -2.92 18.32 -17.77
C ILE A 75 -3.48 19.75 -17.91
N ALA A 76 -4.80 19.90 -18.00
CA ALA A 76 -5.44 21.20 -18.15
C ALA A 76 -5.36 22.08 -16.88
N ILE A 77 -5.35 21.48 -15.70
CA ILE A 77 -5.29 22.20 -14.41
C ILE A 77 -3.85 22.36 -13.86
N ALA A 78 -2.92 21.53 -14.32
CA ALA A 78 -1.56 21.49 -13.79
C ALA A 78 -0.68 22.66 -14.28
N SER A 79 0.34 22.99 -13.48
CA SER A 79 1.38 23.96 -13.90
C SER A 79 2.13 23.47 -15.14
N HIS A 80 2.75 24.38 -15.89
CA HIS A 80 3.43 24.05 -17.15
C HIS A 80 4.48 22.93 -17.02
N ASN A 81 5.21 22.88 -15.90
CA ASN A 81 6.20 21.82 -15.65
C ASN A 81 5.52 20.48 -15.35
N MET A 82 4.50 20.47 -14.50
CA MET A 82 3.76 19.26 -14.15
C MET A 82 2.94 18.72 -15.32
N ALA A 83 2.39 19.59 -16.18
CA ALA A 83 1.69 19.19 -17.40
C ALA A 83 2.62 18.47 -18.38
N LYS A 84 3.88 18.90 -18.51
CA LYS A 84 4.89 18.16 -19.30
C LYS A 84 5.14 16.78 -18.73
N GLU A 85 5.22 16.66 -17.40
CA GLU A 85 5.39 15.36 -16.74
C GLU A 85 4.19 14.45 -16.98
N LEU A 86 2.96 14.93 -16.72
CA LEU A 86 1.73 14.15 -16.88
C LEU A 86 1.49 13.64 -18.32
N ARG A 87 1.99 14.35 -19.33
CA ARG A 87 1.94 13.87 -20.73
C ARG A 87 2.74 12.59 -20.97
N THR A 88 3.73 12.31 -20.12
CA THR A 88 4.53 11.07 -20.20
C THR A 88 3.82 9.88 -19.53
N ALA A 89 2.74 10.12 -18.78
CA ALA A 89 2.05 9.07 -18.04
C ALA A 89 1.33 8.10 -19.00
N PRO A 90 1.63 6.78 -18.95
CA PRO A 90 0.87 5.79 -19.69
C PRO A 90 -0.58 5.74 -19.19
N LEU A 91 -1.46 5.15 -19.99
CA LEU A 91 -2.88 5.01 -19.63
C LEU A 91 -3.08 4.22 -18.33
N THR A 92 -2.19 3.28 -18.01
CA THR A 92 -2.20 2.52 -16.75
C THR A 92 -1.92 3.42 -15.55
N ALA A 93 -0.93 4.31 -15.64
CA ALA A 93 -0.66 5.30 -14.59
C ALA A 93 -1.81 6.30 -14.46
N ALA A 94 -2.42 6.71 -15.58
CA ALA A 94 -3.60 7.57 -15.55
C ALA A 94 -4.81 6.91 -14.87
N PHE A 95 -5.02 5.61 -15.13
CA PHE A 95 -6.02 4.80 -14.42
C PHE A 95 -5.72 4.77 -12.92
N GLY A 96 -4.46 4.51 -12.57
CA GLY A 96 -4.02 4.52 -11.18
C GLY A 96 -4.29 5.85 -10.47
N MET A 97 -3.93 6.97 -11.11
CA MET A 97 -4.22 8.31 -10.61
C MET A 97 -5.72 8.56 -10.44
N PHE A 98 -6.57 8.10 -11.38
CA PHE A 98 -8.02 8.25 -11.28
C PHE A 98 -8.60 7.45 -10.10
N VAL A 99 -8.16 6.21 -9.90
CA VAL A 99 -8.60 5.36 -8.78
C VAL A 99 -8.17 5.98 -7.45
N ILE A 100 -6.90 6.37 -7.32
CA ILE A 100 -6.37 7.01 -6.10
C ILE A 100 -7.14 8.29 -5.80
N PHE A 101 -7.40 9.12 -6.82
CA PHE A 101 -8.19 10.34 -6.69
C PHE A 101 -9.61 10.04 -6.20
N THR A 102 -10.28 9.06 -6.81
CA THR A 102 -11.64 8.65 -6.42
C THR A 102 -11.69 8.18 -4.97
N TYR A 103 -10.71 7.39 -4.54
CA TYR A 103 -10.64 6.87 -3.17
C TYR A 103 -10.29 7.97 -2.16
N ALA A 104 -9.42 8.91 -2.53
CA ALA A 104 -9.11 10.07 -1.72
C ALA A 104 -10.36 10.94 -1.50
N ILE A 105 -11.14 11.22 -2.55
CA ILE A 105 -12.40 11.96 -2.46
C ILE A 105 -13.41 11.20 -1.58
N ALA A 106 -13.59 9.90 -1.83
CA ALA A 106 -14.49 9.07 -1.04
C ALA A 106 -14.11 9.06 0.46
N GLY A 107 -12.82 8.89 0.78
CA GLY A 107 -12.35 8.82 2.16
C GLY A 107 -12.36 10.18 2.88
N ILE A 108 -11.88 11.25 2.24
CA ILE A 108 -11.83 12.59 2.84
C ILE A 108 -13.25 13.13 3.10
N PHE A 109 -14.15 12.93 2.15
CA PHE A 109 -15.53 13.40 2.24
C PHE A 109 -16.51 12.31 2.68
N ALA A 110 -16.02 11.25 3.34
CA ALA A 110 -16.84 10.13 3.79
C ALA A 110 -18.11 10.55 4.56
N PRO A 111 -18.06 11.49 5.53
CA PRO A 111 -19.25 11.91 6.27
C PRO A 111 -20.32 12.64 5.42
N TRP A 112 -19.98 13.10 4.22
CA TRP A 112 -20.91 13.78 3.31
C TRP A 112 -21.37 12.90 2.15
N ILE A 113 -20.58 11.88 1.79
CA ILE A 113 -20.89 10.95 0.69
C ILE A 113 -21.67 9.73 1.22
N ALA A 114 -21.32 9.22 2.41
CA ALA A 114 -21.98 8.05 2.98
C ALA A 114 -23.42 8.38 3.43
N PRO A 115 -24.42 7.60 2.98
CA PRO A 115 -25.81 7.79 3.41
C PRO A 115 -26.02 7.61 4.92
N PHE A 116 -25.23 6.74 5.57
CA PHE A 116 -25.38 6.39 6.98
C PHE A 116 -24.04 6.37 7.72
N GLY A 117 -24.10 6.39 9.05
CA GLY A 117 -22.90 6.25 9.89
C GLY A 117 -22.29 4.84 9.82
N GLU A 118 -20.97 4.74 9.94
CA GLU A 118 -20.24 3.45 9.81
C GLU A 118 -20.65 2.37 10.82
N ALA A 119 -21.13 2.79 12.00
CA ALA A 119 -21.56 1.92 13.09
C ALA A 119 -23.09 1.71 13.16
N GLN A 120 -23.85 2.42 12.32
CA GLN A 120 -25.30 2.47 12.44
C GLN A 120 -25.95 1.18 11.92
N VAL A 121 -26.70 0.50 12.79
CA VAL A 121 -27.50 -0.68 12.43
C VAL A 121 -28.88 -0.22 11.97
N ILE A 122 -29.28 -0.61 10.76
CA ILE A 122 -30.46 -0.06 10.07
C ILE A 122 -31.40 -1.17 9.60
N SER A 123 -30.87 -2.37 9.34
CA SER A 123 -31.64 -3.50 8.82
C SER A 123 -31.37 -4.79 9.61
N SER A 124 -31.99 -5.88 9.19
CA SER A 124 -31.57 -7.22 9.59
C SER A 124 -30.20 -7.56 9.02
N ALA A 125 -29.51 -8.50 9.67
CA ALA A 125 -28.27 -9.10 9.19
C ALA A 125 -28.43 -9.59 7.74
N PHE A 126 -27.45 -9.28 6.90
CA PHE A 126 -27.39 -9.73 5.49
C PHE A 126 -28.64 -9.38 4.67
N ALA A 127 -29.28 -8.25 4.97
CA ALA A 127 -30.36 -7.75 4.12
C ALA A 127 -29.84 -7.53 2.68
N PRO A 128 -30.60 -7.95 1.65
CA PRO A 128 -30.19 -7.78 0.25
C PRO A 128 -30.11 -6.29 -0.12
N ALA A 129 -29.47 -6.01 -1.26
CA ALA A 129 -29.41 -4.66 -1.79
C ALA A 129 -30.82 -4.12 -2.12
N ASP A 130 -31.07 -2.88 -1.73
CA ASP A 130 -32.34 -2.17 -1.91
C ASP A 130 -32.06 -0.70 -2.28
N GLU A 131 -33.10 0.08 -2.62
CA GLU A 131 -33.00 1.51 -2.98
C GLU A 131 -32.29 2.34 -1.90
N ASN A 132 -32.46 1.97 -0.63
CA ASN A 132 -31.81 2.63 0.51
C ASN A 132 -30.41 2.06 0.81
N MET A 133 -30.14 0.79 0.48
CA MET A 133 -28.90 0.09 0.82
C MET A 133 -28.30 -0.50 -0.46
N LEU A 134 -27.55 0.33 -1.19
CA LEU A 134 -27.06 0.02 -2.55
C LEU A 134 -26.28 -1.30 -2.65
N LEU A 135 -25.58 -1.68 -1.58
CA LEU A 135 -24.78 -2.91 -1.49
C LEU A 135 -25.33 -3.92 -0.47
N GLY A 136 -26.52 -3.68 0.08
CA GLY A 136 -27.11 -4.48 1.14
C GLY A 136 -26.47 -4.25 2.51
N ALA A 137 -26.76 -5.15 3.44
CA ALA A 137 -26.30 -5.06 4.82
C ALA A 137 -25.23 -6.10 5.17
N ASP A 138 -24.41 -5.78 6.15
CA ASP A 138 -23.45 -6.72 6.73
C ASP A 138 -24.08 -7.67 7.76
N GLN A 139 -23.26 -8.49 8.41
CA GLN A 139 -23.67 -9.42 9.47
C GLN A 139 -24.42 -8.75 10.65
N LEU A 140 -24.17 -7.46 10.92
CA LEU A 140 -24.80 -6.72 12.01
C LEU A 140 -25.98 -5.86 11.53
N GLY A 141 -26.33 -5.86 10.24
CA GLY A 141 -27.40 -5.04 9.69
C GLY A 141 -26.99 -3.59 9.40
N ARG A 142 -25.69 -3.33 9.23
CA ARG A 142 -25.13 -2.02 8.85
C ARG A 142 -24.99 -1.91 7.33
N ASP A 143 -25.15 -0.70 6.79
CA ASP A 143 -25.05 -0.46 5.34
C ASP A 143 -23.64 -0.70 4.79
N MET A 144 -23.50 -1.65 3.86
CA MET A 144 -22.21 -2.02 3.26
C MET A 144 -21.62 -0.88 2.44
N PHE A 145 -22.44 -0.06 1.77
CA PHE A 145 -21.93 1.03 0.95
C PHE A 145 -21.25 2.13 1.79
N SER A 146 -21.93 2.58 2.85
CA SER A 146 -21.37 3.52 3.83
C SER A 146 -20.09 2.97 4.45
N ARG A 147 -20.09 1.69 4.87
CA ARG A 147 -18.90 1.06 5.45
C ARG A 147 -17.73 0.94 4.47
N ILE A 148 -17.97 0.72 3.17
CA ILE A 148 -16.89 0.75 2.17
C ILE A 148 -16.24 2.14 2.08
N ILE A 149 -17.04 3.21 2.12
CA ILE A 149 -16.55 4.59 2.05
C ILE A 149 -15.75 4.95 3.32
N TYR A 150 -16.29 4.65 4.51
CA TYR A 150 -15.58 4.86 5.77
C TYR A 150 -14.34 3.96 5.90
N GLY A 151 -14.39 2.73 5.40
CA GLY A 151 -13.23 1.84 5.30
C GLY A 151 -12.13 2.43 4.42
N ALA A 152 -12.49 3.11 3.31
CA ALA A 152 -11.54 3.84 2.49
C ALA A 152 -10.80 4.90 3.30
N ARG A 153 -11.53 5.65 4.15
CA ARG A 153 -10.94 6.65 5.04
C ARG A 153 -9.99 6.02 6.05
N ASN A 154 -10.46 5.04 6.81
CA ASN A 154 -9.76 4.52 7.99
C ASN A 154 -8.55 3.65 7.58
N THR A 155 -8.76 2.68 6.68
CA THR A 155 -7.70 1.76 6.24
C THR A 155 -6.59 2.51 5.48
N VAL A 156 -6.94 3.44 4.58
CA VAL A 156 -5.94 4.22 3.82
C VAL A 156 -5.23 5.23 4.72
N ALA A 157 -5.92 5.89 5.64
CA ALA A 157 -5.28 6.85 6.56
C ALA A 157 -4.24 6.16 7.46
N LEU A 158 -4.56 4.99 8.03
CA LEU A 158 -3.61 4.24 8.85
C LEU A 158 -2.43 3.73 8.04
N ALA A 159 -2.66 3.21 6.84
CA ALA A 159 -1.59 2.79 5.95
C ALA A 159 -0.67 3.96 5.61
N LEU A 160 -1.24 5.10 5.23
CA LEU A 160 -0.47 6.31 4.92
C LEU A 160 0.32 6.81 6.13
N ALA A 161 -0.29 6.85 7.32
CA ALA A 161 0.39 7.25 8.55
C ALA A 161 1.56 6.31 8.90
N GLY A 162 1.34 4.99 8.79
CA GLY A 162 2.36 3.97 8.97
C GLY A 162 3.51 4.12 7.98
N THR A 163 3.21 4.30 6.69
CA THR A 163 4.23 4.50 5.66
C THR A 163 4.99 5.80 5.86
N VAL A 164 4.31 6.92 6.15
CA VAL A 164 4.99 8.21 6.41
C VAL A 164 5.93 8.09 7.61
N LEU A 165 5.50 7.45 8.69
CA LEU A 165 6.35 7.27 9.86
C LEU A 165 7.52 6.32 9.59
N ALA A 166 7.28 5.18 8.93
CA ALA A 166 8.32 4.25 8.50
C ALA A 166 9.36 4.96 7.63
N PHE A 167 8.88 5.74 6.67
CA PHE A 167 9.71 6.39 5.67
C PHE A 167 10.52 7.53 6.28
N THR A 168 9.93 8.34 7.14
CA THR A 168 10.64 9.43 7.84
C THR A 168 11.75 8.88 8.74
N LEU A 169 11.45 7.84 9.53
CA LEU A 169 12.45 7.19 10.39
C LEU A 169 13.56 6.54 9.58
N GLY A 170 13.20 5.71 8.60
CA GLY A 170 14.15 4.96 7.77
C GLY A 170 14.99 5.87 6.88
N ALA A 171 14.37 6.81 6.16
CA ALA A 171 15.09 7.70 5.26
C ALA A 171 16.01 8.65 6.02
N MET A 172 15.57 9.20 7.15
CA MET A 172 16.43 10.05 7.98
C MET A 172 17.62 9.28 8.54
N ALA A 173 17.40 8.07 9.05
CA ALA A 173 18.48 7.20 9.52
C ALA A 173 19.44 6.83 8.38
N GLY A 174 18.93 6.53 7.18
CA GLY A 174 19.74 6.15 6.02
C GLY A 174 20.58 7.29 5.47
N LEU A 175 20.02 8.51 5.39
CA LEU A 175 20.75 9.73 5.00
C LEU A 175 21.86 10.07 6.01
N LEU A 176 21.56 9.93 7.31
CA LEU A 176 22.55 10.14 8.36
C LEU A 176 23.65 9.08 8.33
N ALA A 177 23.31 7.81 8.16
CA ALA A 177 24.27 6.73 8.05
C ALA A 177 25.22 6.92 6.86
N ALA A 178 24.68 7.24 5.69
CA ALA A 178 25.47 7.50 4.48
C ALA A 178 26.41 8.71 4.59
N THR A 179 26.01 9.76 5.32
CA THR A 179 26.84 10.98 5.45
C THR A 179 27.86 10.92 6.59
N THR A 180 27.57 10.18 7.65
CA THR A 180 28.44 10.13 8.83
C THR A 180 29.46 9.01 8.74
N GLY A 181 29.09 7.87 8.12
CA GLY A 181 29.96 6.70 8.01
C GLY A 181 30.40 6.12 9.36
N GLY A 182 31.37 5.20 9.32
CA GLY A 182 32.02 4.65 10.51
C GLY A 182 31.10 3.79 11.39
N TYR A 183 31.31 3.85 12.71
CA TYR A 183 30.59 3.01 13.67
C TYR A 183 29.07 3.28 13.72
N PHE A 184 28.64 4.53 13.49
CA PHE A 184 27.21 4.87 13.48
C PHE A 184 26.48 4.19 12.32
N ASP A 185 27.09 4.19 11.14
CA ASP A 185 26.59 3.51 9.95
C ASP A 185 26.54 1.99 10.14
N GLN A 186 27.61 1.41 10.71
CA GLN A 186 27.65 -0.03 11.03
C GLN A 186 26.56 -0.40 12.04
N PHE A 187 26.40 0.37 13.12
CA PHE A 187 25.39 0.12 14.15
C PHE A 187 23.96 0.12 13.58
N LEU A 188 23.59 1.17 12.84
CA LEU A 188 22.25 1.26 12.22
C LEU A 188 22.04 0.17 11.16
N GLY A 189 23.09 -0.16 10.40
CA GLY A 189 23.08 -1.30 9.48
C GLY A 189 22.74 -2.61 10.16
N ARG A 190 23.46 -2.94 11.25
CA ARG A 190 23.20 -4.16 12.02
C ARG A 190 21.81 -4.17 12.65
N MET A 191 21.35 -3.05 13.21
CA MET A 191 19.98 -2.95 13.74
C MET A 191 18.93 -3.23 12.66
N SER A 192 19.10 -2.62 11.49
CA SER A 192 18.23 -2.83 10.34
C SER A 192 18.21 -4.31 9.92
N ASP A 193 19.37 -4.95 9.84
CA ASP A 193 19.48 -6.36 9.46
C ASP A 193 18.79 -7.29 10.46
N VAL A 194 18.92 -7.04 11.76
CA VAL A 194 18.24 -7.80 12.81
C VAL A 194 16.72 -7.68 12.68
N ILE A 195 16.17 -6.48 12.53
CA ILE A 195 14.71 -6.30 12.39
C ILE A 195 14.20 -7.00 11.12
N MET A 196 14.93 -6.89 10.01
CA MET A 196 14.57 -7.54 8.75
C MET A 196 14.66 -9.07 8.79
N SER A 197 15.43 -9.64 9.72
CA SER A 197 15.49 -11.09 9.92
C SER A 197 14.20 -11.67 10.51
N ILE A 198 13.35 -10.81 11.10
CA ILE A 198 12.08 -11.22 11.71
C ILE A 198 10.97 -11.18 10.65
N PRO A 199 10.19 -12.26 10.48
CA PRO A 199 9.03 -12.25 9.59
C PRO A 199 8.01 -11.17 10.00
N SER A 200 7.76 -10.22 9.11
CA SER A 200 6.95 -9.02 9.39
C SER A 200 5.53 -9.35 9.87
N LEU A 201 4.87 -10.32 9.24
CA LEU A 201 3.52 -10.73 9.62
C LEU A 201 3.48 -11.31 11.03
N ILE A 202 4.36 -12.26 11.35
CA ILE A 202 4.40 -12.90 12.68
C ILE A 202 4.70 -11.84 13.74
N PHE A 203 5.67 -10.96 13.48
CA PHE A 203 6.00 -9.89 14.41
C PHE A 203 4.84 -8.93 14.63
N ALA A 204 4.15 -8.50 13.56
CA ALA A 204 2.98 -7.64 13.68
C ALA A 204 1.84 -8.29 14.47
N LEU A 205 1.55 -9.57 14.20
CA LEU A 205 0.54 -10.34 14.92
C LEU A 205 0.86 -10.47 16.41
N LEU A 206 2.12 -10.78 16.75
CA LEU A 206 2.57 -10.88 18.14
C LEU A 206 2.44 -9.54 18.85
N MET A 207 2.92 -8.46 18.24
CA MET A 207 2.83 -7.12 18.85
C MET A 207 1.37 -6.71 19.05
N LEU A 208 0.51 -6.87 18.05
CA LEU A 208 -0.90 -6.52 18.20
C LEU A 208 -1.63 -7.41 19.21
N SER A 209 -1.27 -8.68 19.33
CA SER A 209 -1.83 -9.55 20.36
C SER A 209 -1.39 -9.15 21.77
N ILE A 210 -0.18 -8.60 21.92
CA ILE A 210 0.37 -8.13 23.20
C ILE A 210 -0.28 -6.81 23.63
N PHE A 211 -0.56 -5.93 22.68
CA PHE A 211 -0.99 -4.55 22.95
C PHE A 211 -2.49 -4.28 22.72
N GLY A 212 -3.17 -5.07 21.91
CA GLY A 212 -4.50 -4.75 21.37
C GLY A 212 -5.58 -5.81 21.60
N GLY A 213 -5.26 -6.92 22.28
CA GLY A 213 -6.22 -8.00 22.53
C GLY A 213 -6.90 -7.88 23.89
N GLU A 214 -8.20 -8.18 23.95
CA GLU A 214 -8.98 -8.37 25.20
C GLU A 214 -8.41 -9.46 26.13
N LEU A 215 -7.48 -10.28 25.61
CA LEU A 215 -6.88 -11.44 26.28
C LEU A 215 -5.58 -11.13 27.03
N ALA A 216 -4.99 -9.93 26.84
CA ALA A 216 -3.67 -9.62 27.36
C ALA A 216 -3.76 -8.76 28.64
N ASN A 217 -3.61 -9.41 29.80
CA ASN A 217 -3.41 -8.69 31.07
C ASN A 217 -2.06 -7.96 31.05
N ASP A 218 -1.96 -6.77 31.65
CA ASP A 218 -0.75 -5.93 31.69
C ASP A 218 0.52 -6.73 32.06
N THR A 219 0.41 -7.66 33.01
CA THR A 219 1.51 -8.54 33.43
C THR A 219 1.97 -9.49 32.33
N THR A 220 1.04 -10.09 31.58
CA THR A 220 1.35 -11.00 30.46
C THR A 220 2.01 -10.22 29.34
N SER A 221 1.46 -9.05 29.00
CA SER A 221 2.02 -8.16 27.98
C SER A 221 3.44 -7.71 28.36
N PHE A 222 3.67 -7.35 29.62
CA PHE A 222 5.01 -6.99 30.12
C PHE A 222 6.05 -8.08 29.86
N TRP A 223 5.75 -9.33 30.24
CA TRP A 223 6.69 -10.43 30.08
C TRP A 223 6.91 -10.82 28.62
N LEU A 224 5.88 -10.75 27.79
CA LEU A 224 6.00 -10.99 26.35
C LEU A 224 6.87 -9.92 25.67
N LEU A 225 6.69 -8.63 26.01
CA LEU A 225 7.53 -7.55 25.49
C LEU A 225 8.97 -7.65 25.96
N THR A 226 9.17 -7.97 27.24
CA THR A 226 10.51 -8.15 27.80
C THR A 226 11.21 -9.32 27.12
N GLY A 227 10.54 -10.47 26.99
CA GLY A 227 11.09 -11.64 26.31
C GLY A 227 11.43 -11.36 24.84
N PHE A 228 10.54 -10.67 24.13
CA PHE A 228 10.78 -10.25 22.75
C PHE A 228 11.99 -9.31 22.64
N ALA A 229 12.05 -8.26 23.46
CA ALA A 229 13.14 -7.29 23.44
C ALA A 229 14.49 -7.92 23.84
N VAL A 230 14.48 -8.91 24.74
CA VAL A 230 15.68 -9.71 25.06
C VAL A 230 16.13 -10.54 23.86
N LEU A 231 15.22 -11.21 23.14
CA LEU A 231 15.57 -12.01 21.96
C LEU A 231 16.16 -11.16 20.84
N VAL A 232 15.49 -10.05 20.49
CA VAL A 232 16.00 -9.08 19.50
C VAL A 232 17.34 -8.50 19.96
N GLY A 233 17.42 -8.19 21.25
CA GLY A 233 18.63 -7.75 21.89
C GLY A 233 19.81 -8.68 21.75
N LEU A 234 19.55 -9.96 21.96
CA LEU A 234 20.57 -11.01 21.89
C LEU A 234 21.09 -11.13 20.45
N LEU A 235 20.20 -11.12 19.45
CA LEU A 235 20.60 -11.07 18.03
C LEU A 235 21.42 -9.82 17.69
N PHE A 236 21.11 -8.70 18.35
CA PHE A 236 21.87 -7.46 18.18
C PHE A 236 23.27 -7.56 18.80
N VAL A 237 23.37 -8.06 20.03
CA VAL A 237 24.64 -8.28 20.72
C VAL A 237 25.51 -9.25 19.94
N THR A 238 24.94 -10.33 19.40
CA THR A 238 25.68 -11.29 18.55
C THR A 238 26.16 -10.65 17.25
N ALA A 239 25.39 -9.71 16.67
CA ALA A 239 25.75 -9.02 15.44
C ALA A 239 26.83 -7.93 15.60
N VAL A 240 27.00 -7.39 16.81
CA VAL A 240 27.93 -6.28 17.09
C VAL A 240 29.15 -6.70 17.90
N ALA A 241 29.02 -7.67 18.81
CA ALA A 241 30.11 -8.11 19.67
C ALA A 241 31.03 -9.11 18.95
N GLU A 242 31.93 -8.60 18.11
CA GLU A 242 32.96 -9.42 17.47
C GLU A 242 34.09 -9.77 18.46
N GLY A 243 34.22 -11.06 18.80
CA GLY A 243 35.46 -11.67 19.31
C GLY A 243 35.87 -11.43 20.77
N ASN A 244 35.18 -10.62 21.57
CA ASN A 244 35.55 -10.33 22.96
C ASN A 244 34.42 -10.65 23.97
N VAL A 245 34.68 -11.57 24.91
CA VAL A 245 33.74 -12.00 25.98
C VAL A 245 33.24 -10.82 26.82
N MET A 246 34.06 -9.79 27.04
CA MET A 246 33.65 -8.60 27.82
C MET A 246 32.57 -7.79 27.09
N SER A 247 32.65 -7.68 25.76
CA SER A 247 31.63 -7.01 24.93
C SER A 247 30.32 -7.78 24.92
N TRP A 248 30.37 -9.12 25.00
CA TRP A 248 29.19 -9.96 25.14
C TRP A 248 28.48 -9.74 26.48
N ILE A 249 29.22 -9.72 27.59
CA ILE A 249 28.66 -9.53 28.93
C ILE A 249 28.01 -8.14 29.07
N ILE A 250 28.70 -7.09 28.62
CA ILE A 250 28.19 -5.72 28.65
C ILE A 250 26.95 -5.60 27.76
N GLY A 251 26.98 -6.18 26.57
CA GLY A 251 25.84 -6.20 25.65
C GLY A 251 24.62 -6.88 26.27
N LEU A 252 24.79 -8.05 26.88
CA LEU A 252 23.71 -8.80 27.53
C LEU A 252 23.09 -8.02 28.70
N ALA A 253 23.92 -7.37 29.52
CA ALA A 253 23.44 -6.56 30.65
C ALA A 253 22.65 -5.32 30.21
N ILE A 254 23.14 -4.59 29.21
CA ILE A 254 22.42 -3.45 28.61
C ILE A 254 21.10 -3.93 28.00
N MET A 255 21.11 -5.08 27.32
CA MET A 255 19.93 -5.61 26.66
C MET A 255 18.80 -5.93 27.63
N VAL A 256 19.08 -6.60 28.74
CA VAL A 256 18.05 -6.92 29.75
C VAL A 256 17.47 -5.65 30.35
N GLY A 257 18.31 -4.66 30.68
CA GLY A 257 17.85 -3.37 31.21
C GLY A 257 16.99 -2.59 30.21
N VAL A 258 17.41 -2.51 28.94
CA VAL A 258 16.65 -1.85 27.87
C VAL A 258 15.34 -2.58 27.59
N ALA A 259 15.34 -3.92 27.61
CA ALA A 259 14.14 -4.72 27.37
C ALA A 259 13.06 -4.50 28.44
N VAL A 260 13.46 -4.44 29.71
CA VAL A 260 12.56 -4.17 30.84
C VAL A 260 12.04 -2.73 30.79
N ALA A 261 12.91 -1.75 30.53
CA ALA A 261 12.50 -0.35 30.38
C ALA A 261 11.57 -0.14 29.17
N PHE A 262 11.84 -0.83 28.06
CA PHE A 262 11.00 -0.84 26.87
C PHE A 262 9.61 -1.41 27.18
N ALA A 263 9.54 -2.59 27.82
CA ALA A 263 8.27 -3.20 28.19
C ALA A 263 7.44 -2.32 29.13
N GLY A 264 8.08 -1.73 30.15
CA GLY A 264 7.41 -0.81 31.08
C GLY A 264 6.94 0.47 30.40
N GLY A 265 7.76 1.09 29.56
CA GLY A 265 7.39 2.30 28.82
C GLY A 265 6.27 2.04 27.80
N MET A 266 6.31 0.90 27.12
CA MET A 266 5.31 0.52 26.13
C MET A 266 3.92 0.30 26.73
N LEU A 267 3.82 -0.25 27.94
CA LEU A 267 2.53 -0.40 28.62
C LEU A 267 1.94 0.93 29.12
N VAL A 268 2.78 1.91 29.46
CA VAL A 268 2.34 3.21 29.98
C VAL A 268 1.98 4.18 28.85
N ILE A 269 2.64 4.08 27.70
CA ILE A 269 2.51 5.05 26.59
C ILE A 269 1.38 4.66 25.62
N PHE A 270 1.06 3.37 25.48
CA PHE A 270 0.19 2.90 24.40
C PHE A 270 -1.15 2.34 24.89
N ASN A 271 -2.21 3.14 24.73
CA ASN A 271 -3.58 2.64 24.58
C ASN A 271 -4.37 3.67 23.75
N PRO A 272 -4.38 3.56 22.40
CA PRO A 272 -5.36 2.78 21.63
C PRO A 272 -4.76 1.95 20.46
N SER A 273 -5.49 0.93 19.98
CA SER A 273 -5.05 -0.08 18.99
C SER A 273 -4.51 0.46 17.66
N GLU A 274 -5.05 1.58 17.18
CA GLU A 274 -4.67 2.18 15.89
C GLU A 274 -3.26 2.79 15.91
N ILE A 275 -2.88 3.46 17.00
CA ILE A 275 -1.55 4.09 17.14
C ILE A 275 -0.47 3.00 17.24
N ILE A 276 -0.75 1.93 17.98
CA ILE A 276 0.13 0.78 18.10
C ILE A 276 0.36 0.16 16.72
N LEU A 277 -0.71 -0.04 15.95
CA LEU A 277 -0.62 -0.59 14.60
C LEU A 277 0.29 0.28 13.70
N VAL A 278 0.13 1.60 13.73
CA VAL A 278 1.00 2.55 12.99
C VAL A 278 2.46 2.43 13.43
N LEU A 279 2.74 2.31 14.73
CA LEU A 279 4.10 2.21 15.25
C LEU A 279 4.76 0.87 14.95
N VAL A 280 4.04 -0.23 15.12
CA VAL A 280 4.50 -1.58 14.78
C VAL A 280 4.85 -1.64 13.30
N VAL A 281 3.96 -1.14 12.44
CA VAL A 281 4.20 -1.01 11.01
C VAL A 281 5.44 -0.14 10.73
N ALA A 282 5.56 1.02 11.38
CA ALA A 282 6.70 1.91 11.18
C ALA A 282 8.04 1.26 11.54
N VAL A 283 8.09 0.51 12.65
CA VAL A 283 9.29 -0.23 13.06
C VAL A 283 9.61 -1.36 12.08
N ILE A 284 8.60 -2.07 11.56
CA ILE A 284 8.78 -3.16 10.59
C ILE A 284 9.35 -2.68 9.27
N TYR A 285 8.85 -1.55 8.76
CA TYR A 285 9.17 -1.08 7.41
C TYR A 285 10.31 -0.06 7.35
N SER A 286 10.60 0.66 8.44
CA SER A 286 11.72 1.61 8.48
C SER A 286 13.10 1.01 8.11
N PRO A 287 13.45 -0.25 8.41
CA PRO A 287 14.72 -0.85 7.98
C PRO A 287 14.87 -0.98 6.47
N ARG A 288 13.77 -1.30 5.75
CA ARG A 288 13.79 -1.40 4.28
C ARG A 288 14.06 -0.06 3.65
N VAL A 289 13.34 0.97 4.11
CA VAL A 289 13.57 2.36 3.68
C VAL A 289 14.98 2.83 4.05
N PHE A 290 15.48 2.48 5.24
CA PHE A 290 16.84 2.77 5.67
C PHE A 290 17.87 2.21 4.68
N ARG A 291 17.76 0.92 4.32
CA ARG A 291 18.71 0.26 3.42
C ARG A 291 18.73 0.90 2.04
N LEU A 292 17.55 1.15 1.46
CA LEU A 292 17.48 1.82 0.16
C LEU A 292 18.06 3.22 0.26
N THR A 293 17.62 4.01 1.24
CA THR A 293 18.05 5.40 1.38
C THR A 293 19.55 5.51 1.59
N ARG A 294 20.13 4.63 2.42
CA ARG A 294 21.57 4.53 2.63
C ARG A 294 22.31 4.22 1.33
N ALA A 295 21.80 3.28 0.52
CA ALA A 295 22.42 2.91 -0.75
C ALA A 295 22.38 4.06 -1.77
N VAL A 296 21.21 4.69 -1.95
CA VAL A 296 21.05 5.82 -2.89
C VAL A 296 21.87 7.02 -2.43
N ALA A 297 21.80 7.38 -1.15
CA ALA A 297 22.58 8.49 -0.59
C ALA A 297 24.08 8.23 -0.62
N GLY A 298 24.52 6.99 -0.41
CA GLY A 298 25.93 6.60 -0.49
C GLY A 298 26.55 6.91 -1.85
N ASN A 299 25.82 6.65 -2.94
CA ASN A 299 26.24 6.99 -4.30
C ASN A 299 26.36 8.50 -4.53
N VAL A 300 25.54 9.31 -3.84
CA VAL A 300 25.54 10.77 -3.97
C VAL A 300 26.64 11.41 -3.12
N VAL A 301 26.90 10.90 -1.92
CA VAL A 301 27.86 11.48 -0.95
C VAL A 301 29.31 11.48 -1.46
N VAL A 302 29.64 10.61 -2.40
CA VAL A 302 30.98 10.46 -3.00
C VAL A 302 31.20 11.33 -4.24
N MET A 303 30.25 12.20 -4.61
CA MET A 303 30.35 13.04 -5.81
C MET A 303 31.19 14.31 -5.56
N ASP A 304 31.94 14.75 -6.57
CA ASP A 304 32.87 15.90 -6.50
C ASP A 304 32.22 17.20 -5.97
N TYR A 305 30.96 17.47 -6.33
CA TYR A 305 30.26 18.67 -5.87
C TYR A 305 29.94 18.64 -4.36
N ILE A 306 29.78 17.44 -3.78
CA ILE A 306 29.62 17.26 -2.33
C ILE A 306 30.95 17.53 -1.62
N GLU A 307 32.07 17.07 -2.17
CA GLU A 307 33.39 17.35 -1.62
C GLU A 307 33.70 18.85 -1.67
N ALA A 308 33.39 19.52 -2.78
CA ALA A 308 33.51 20.97 -2.89
C ALA A 308 32.65 21.72 -1.86
N ALA A 309 31.44 21.23 -1.55
CA ALA A 309 30.59 21.78 -0.50
C ALA A 309 31.18 21.55 0.91
N LYS A 310 31.76 20.37 1.17
CA LYS A 310 32.46 20.07 2.43
C LYS A 310 33.67 20.99 2.62
N LEU A 311 34.47 21.21 1.57
CA LEU A 311 35.64 22.11 1.61
C LEU A 311 35.27 23.57 1.86
N ARG A 312 34.04 23.97 1.51
CA ARG A 312 33.48 25.30 1.82
C ARG A 312 33.11 25.47 3.29
N GLY A 313 33.15 24.41 4.09
CA GLY A 313 32.77 24.41 5.50
C GLY A 313 31.27 24.22 5.74
N GLU A 314 30.51 23.75 4.75
CA GLU A 314 29.08 23.52 4.91
C GLU A 314 28.78 22.41 5.93
N ARG A 315 27.74 22.62 6.74
CA ARG A 315 27.36 21.67 7.80
C ARG A 315 26.67 20.43 7.20
N ARG A 316 26.77 19.29 7.88
CA ARG A 316 26.12 18.02 7.48
C ARG A 316 24.64 18.17 7.10
N TRP A 317 23.89 18.96 7.87
CA TRP A 317 22.46 19.16 7.61
C TRP A 317 22.17 19.96 6.35
N TYR A 318 23.08 20.87 5.99
CA TYR A 318 23.05 21.56 4.70
C TYR A 318 23.26 20.55 3.57
N LEU A 319 24.30 19.71 3.67
CA LEU A 319 24.59 18.67 2.68
C LEU A 319 23.40 17.74 2.48
N ILE A 320 22.78 17.27 3.57
CA ILE A 320 21.63 16.37 3.50
C ILE A 320 20.45 17.04 2.80
N ARG A 321 20.04 18.24 3.24
CA ARG A 321 18.80 18.85 2.76
C ARG A 321 18.91 19.52 1.39
N ARG A 322 20.05 20.11 1.06
CA ARG A 322 20.23 20.89 -0.17
C ARG A 322 20.94 20.13 -1.28
N GLU A 323 21.83 19.22 -0.94
CA GLU A 323 22.65 18.53 -1.95
C GLU A 323 22.17 17.08 -2.13
N ILE A 324 22.04 16.30 -1.06
CA ILE A 324 21.77 14.86 -1.17
C ILE A 324 20.28 14.58 -1.41
N LEU A 325 19.40 15.13 -0.57
CA LEU A 325 17.97 14.81 -0.62
C LEU A 325 17.33 15.17 -1.97
N PRO A 326 17.58 16.34 -2.60
CA PRO A 326 17.00 16.64 -3.91
C PRO A 326 17.46 15.69 -5.02
N ASN A 327 18.71 15.20 -4.95
CA ASN A 327 19.26 14.25 -5.91
C ASN A 327 18.79 12.81 -5.66
N SER A 328 18.45 12.47 -4.42
CA SER A 328 17.88 11.16 -4.05
C SER A 328 16.35 11.14 -4.02
N ALA A 329 15.67 12.29 -4.19
CA ALA A 329 14.23 12.41 -4.00
C ALA A 329 13.42 11.54 -4.96
N ALA A 330 13.81 11.46 -6.23
CA ALA A 330 13.03 10.71 -7.22
C ALA A 330 12.98 9.20 -6.93
N PRO A 331 14.11 8.49 -6.67
CA PRO A 331 14.07 7.11 -6.19
C PRO A 331 13.30 6.94 -4.88
N LEU A 332 13.46 7.87 -3.93
CA LEU A 332 12.80 7.80 -2.63
C LEU A 332 11.27 7.94 -2.72
N VAL A 333 10.77 8.84 -3.58
CA VAL A 333 9.32 9.00 -3.78
C VAL A 333 8.70 7.76 -4.45
N ALA A 334 9.41 7.13 -5.38
CA ALA A 334 8.95 5.89 -5.97
C ALA A 334 8.89 4.76 -4.93
N GLU A 335 9.92 4.64 -4.08
CA GLU A 335 9.92 3.65 -3.00
C GLU A 335 8.79 3.88 -2.01
N PHE A 336 8.49 5.14 -1.67
CA PHE A 336 7.38 5.47 -0.76
C PHE A 336 6.07 4.85 -1.23
N GLY A 337 5.79 4.89 -2.54
CA GLY A 337 4.58 4.28 -3.09
C GLY A 337 4.59 2.74 -3.04
N LEU A 338 5.74 2.11 -3.26
CA LEU A 338 5.87 0.65 -3.08
C LEU A 338 5.62 0.24 -1.62
N GLU A 339 6.24 0.98 -0.69
CA GLU A 339 6.09 0.67 0.73
C GLU A 339 4.69 0.98 1.25
N PHE A 340 4.00 1.97 0.67
CA PHE A 340 2.57 2.16 0.92
C PHE A 340 1.76 0.91 0.57
N CYS A 341 1.99 0.29 -0.60
CA CYS A 341 1.29 -0.94 -0.97
C CYS A 341 1.54 -2.08 0.02
N PHE A 342 2.81 -2.29 0.43
CA PHE A 342 3.13 -3.35 1.37
C PHE A 342 2.54 -3.11 2.76
N VAL A 343 2.64 -1.88 3.27
CA VAL A 343 2.05 -1.48 4.56
C VAL A 343 0.53 -1.64 4.51
N PHE A 344 -0.11 -1.13 3.47
CA PHE A 344 -1.56 -1.22 3.30
C PHE A 344 -2.06 -2.67 3.27
N LEU A 345 -1.38 -3.55 2.53
CA LEU A 345 -1.69 -4.98 2.50
C LEU A 345 -1.45 -5.66 3.84
N LEU A 346 -0.38 -5.29 4.57
CA LEU A 346 -0.14 -5.81 5.91
C LEU A 346 -1.28 -5.43 6.85
N ILE A 347 -1.69 -4.17 6.88
CA ILE A 347 -2.78 -3.68 7.74
C ILE A 347 -4.09 -4.39 7.40
N ALA A 348 -4.45 -4.46 6.12
CA ALA A 348 -5.65 -5.18 5.68
C ALA A 348 -5.60 -6.67 6.06
N GLY A 349 -4.43 -7.31 5.95
CA GLY A 349 -4.22 -8.69 6.38
C GLY A 349 -4.35 -8.88 7.89
N LEU A 350 -3.80 -7.97 8.70
CA LEU A 350 -3.92 -8.00 10.16
C LEU A 350 -5.37 -7.79 10.62
N SER A 351 -6.10 -6.86 9.99
CA SER A 351 -7.53 -6.66 10.22
C SER A 351 -8.36 -7.86 9.81
N PHE A 352 -8.04 -8.51 8.68
CA PHE A 352 -8.68 -9.77 8.27
C PHE A 352 -8.43 -10.90 9.28
N LEU A 353 -7.28 -10.91 9.96
CA LEU A 353 -6.98 -11.85 11.03
C LEU A 353 -7.58 -11.45 12.40
N GLY A 354 -8.23 -10.28 12.49
CA GLY A 354 -8.87 -9.79 13.71
C GLY A 354 -8.00 -9.00 14.67
N LEU A 355 -6.77 -8.70 14.28
CA LEU A 355 -5.79 -8.01 15.11
C LEU A 355 -5.59 -6.55 14.68
N GLY A 356 -6.26 -6.13 13.61
CA GLY A 356 -6.24 -4.74 13.12
C GLY A 356 -7.28 -3.85 13.81
N ILE A 357 -7.90 -2.97 13.02
CA ILE A 357 -8.93 -2.03 13.52
C ILE A 357 -10.10 -2.84 14.08
N GLN A 358 -10.49 -2.52 15.31
CA GLN A 358 -11.60 -3.19 15.97
C GLN A 358 -12.94 -2.51 15.66
N PRO A 359 -14.05 -3.26 15.57
CA PRO A 359 -15.39 -2.68 15.51
C PRO A 359 -15.63 -1.72 16.69
N PRO A 360 -16.40 -0.62 16.51
CA PRO A 360 -17.36 -0.38 15.43
C PRO A 360 -16.78 0.28 14.16
N THR A 361 -15.53 0.72 14.18
CA THR A 361 -14.86 1.41 13.06
C THR A 361 -14.82 0.54 11.80
N ALA A 362 -15.14 1.10 10.64
CA ALA A 362 -15.09 0.37 9.38
C ALA A 362 -13.65 0.21 8.89
N ASP A 363 -13.28 -1.01 8.51
CA ASP A 363 -11.99 -1.35 7.90
C ASP A 363 -12.18 -2.43 6.85
N TRP A 364 -11.57 -2.27 5.67
CA TRP A 364 -11.79 -3.21 4.57
C TRP A 364 -11.34 -4.64 4.89
N GLY A 365 -10.24 -4.84 5.62
CA GLY A 365 -9.79 -6.18 6.01
C GLY A 365 -10.77 -6.86 6.96
N SER A 366 -11.25 -6.12 7.97
CA SER A 366 -12.27 -6.63 8.89
C SER A 366 -13.60 -6.93 8.18
N MET A 367 -13.99 -6.10 7.21
CA MET A 367 -15.22 -6.29 6.43
C MET A 367 -15.17 -7.55 5.57
N VAL A 368 -14.01 -7.91 5.00
CA VAL A 368 -13.85 -9.19 4.31
C VAL A 368 -14.05 -10.35 5.30
N ARG A 369 -13.47 -10.26 6.50
CA ARG A 369 -13.58 -11.30 7.54
C ARG A 369 -15.01 -11.49 8.01
N GLU A 370 -15.69 -10.40 8.38
CA GLU A 370 -17.06 -10.40 8.91
C GLU A 370 -18.07 -11.02 7.92
N ASN A 371 -17.85 -10.82 6.62
CA ASN A 371 -18.77 -11.31 5.60
C ASN A 371 -18.30 -12.63 4.95
N ALA A 372 -17.12 -13.18 5.29
CA ALA A 372 -16.52 -14.32 4.59
C ALA A 372 -17.42 -15.57 4.48
N THR A 373 -18.34 -15.76 5.43
CA THR A 373 -19.29 -16.89 5.42
C THR A 373 -20.25 -16.83 4.22
N LEU A 374 -20.57 -15.63 3.71
CA LEU A 374 -21.43 -15.40 2.54
C LEU A 374 -20.88 -16.03 1.26
N ILE A 375 -19.58 -16.25 1.17
CA ILE A 375 -18.95 -16.93 0.02
C ILE A 375 -19.53 -18.35 -0.13
N SER A 376 -19.76 -19.04 0.98
CA SER A 376 -20.32 -20.40 0.96
C SER A 376 -21.79 -20.44 0.49
N PHE A 377 -22.47 -19.29 0.55
CA PHE A 377 -23.85 -19.10 0.08
C PHE A 377 -23.92 -18.54 -1.35
N GLY A 378 -22.78 -18.36 -2.03
CA GLY A 378 -22.72 -17.85 -3.40
C GLY A 378 -22.89 -16.33 -3.51
N GLU A 379 -22.79 -15.60 -2.41
CA GLU A 379 -22.89 -14.14 -2.39
C GLU A 379 -21.52 -13.47 -2.58
N LEU A 380 -21.50 -12.38 -3.33
CA LEU A 380 -20.28 -11.64 -3.71
C LEU A 380 -19.94 -10.49 -2.76
N THR A 381 -20.77 -10.20 -1.77
CA THR A 381 -20.60 -9.12 -0.78
C THR A 381 -19.19 -9.05 -0.16
N PRO A 382 -18.54 -10.17 0.23
CA PRO A 382 -17.20 -10.14 0.82
C PRO A 382 -16.11 -9.80 -0.20
N LEU A 383 -16.38 -10.02 -1.49
CA LEU A 383 -15.44 -9.73 -2.57
C LEU A 383 -15.35 -8.23 -2.86
N ILE A 384 -16.33 -7.43 -2.46
CA ILE A 384 -16.35 -5.98 -2.69
C ILE A 384 -15.20 -5.27 -1.93
N PRO A 385 -15.06 -5.40 -0.59
CA PRO A 385 -13.92 -4.81 0.11
C PRO A 385 -12.57 -5.42 -0.33
N ALA A 386 -12.54 -6.72 -0.65
CA ALA A 386 -11.33 -7.36 -1.19
C ALA A 386 -10.91 -6.77 -2.55
N ALA A 387 -11.88 -6.54 -3.44
CA ALA A 387 -11.67 -5.88 -4.72
C ALA A 387 -11.25 -4.42 -4.53
N ALA A 388 -11.76 -3.72 -3.51
CA ALA A 388 -11.34 -2.36 -3.22
C ALA A 388 -9.85 -2.28 -2.81
N ILE A 389 -9.40 -3.20 -1.96
CA ILE A 389 -7.98 -3.37 -1.57
C ILE A 389 -7.11 -3.68 -2.80
N ALA A 390 -7.52 -4.65 -3.62
CA ALA A 390 -6.78 -5.03 -4.83
C ALA A 390 -6.71 -3.89 -5.85
N LEU A 391 -7.81 -3.16 -6.05
CA LEU A 391 -7.89 -2.06 -7.01
C LEU A 391 -6.97 -0.90 -6.60
N LEU A 392 -6.93 -0.53 -5.32
CA LEU A 392 -6.04 0.53 -4.83
C LEU A 392 -4.57 0.15 -4.97
N THR A 393 -4.20 -1.08 -4.59
CA THR A 393 -2.80 -1.54 -4.65
C THR A 393 -2.28 -1.61 -6.09
N VAL A 394 -3.09 -2.12 -7.03
CA VAL A 394 -2.75 -2.09 -8.46
C VAL A 394 -2.64 -0.65 -8.98
N ALA A 395 -3.56 0.23 -8.58
CA ALA A 395 -3.55 1.63 -8.98
C ALA A 395 -2.27 2.36 -8.52
N VAL A 396 -1.86 2.17 -7.27
CA VAL A 396 -0.62 2.75 -6.75
C VAL A 396 0.59 2.20 -7.47
N ASN A 397 0.67 0.88 -7.71
CA ASN A 397 1.78 0.27 -8.44
C ASN A 397 1.91 0.86 -9.86
N PHE A 398 0.82 1.06 -10.59
CA PHE A 398 0.90 1.69 -11.93
C PHE A 398 1.45 3.11 -11.90
N VAL A 399 1.13 3.89 -10.86
CA VAL A 399 1.68 5.24 -10.70
C VAL A 399 3.17 5.17 -10.35
N VAL A 400 3.54 4.27 -9.43
CA VAL A 400 4.93 4.08 -9.00
C VAL A 400 5.82 3.60 -10.14
N ASP A 401 5.37 2.64 -10.94
CA ASP A 401 6.11 2.14 -12.10
C ASP A 401 6.41 3.26 -13.10
N TRP A 402 5.43 4.15 -13.34
CA TRP A 402 5.64 5.34 -14.16
C TRP A 402 6.67 6.30 -13.54
N MET A 403 6.64 6.50 -12.21
CA MET A 403 7.63 7.35 -11.52
C MET A 403 9.04 6.76 -11.56
N LEU A 404 9.18 5.43 -11.42
CA LEU A 404 10.45 4.72 -11.56
C LEU A 404 11.00 4.82 -12.98
N TYR A 405 10.13 4.62 -13.97
CA TYR A 405 10.50 4.77 -15.37
C TYR A 405 11.08 6.16 -15.64
N ARG A 406 10.39 7.21 -15.13
CA ARG A 406 10.85 8.60 -15.23
C ARG A 406 12.19 8.84 -14.55
N SER A 407 12.42 8.28 -13.37
CA SER A 407 13.66 8.51 -12.59
C SER A 407 14.87 7.77 -13.18
N SER A 408 14.65 6.65 -13.88
CA SER A 408 15.70 5.86 -14.52
C SER A 408 16.35 6.52 -15.74
N GLY A 409 15.75 7.59 -16.29
CA GLY A 409 16.26 8.29 -17.48
C GLY A 409 16.21 7.46 -18.77
N LEU A 410 15.65 6.25 -18.74
CA LEU A 410 15.40 5.44 -19.92
C LEU A 410 14.36 6.16 -20.77
N LYS A 411 14.69 6.47 -22.03
CA LYS A 411 13.74 6.99 -23.03
C LYS A 411 13.13 5.80 -23.77
N VAL A 412 11.80 5.82 -24.02
CA VAL A 412 11.12 4.89 -24.93
C VAL A 412 11.45 5.27 -26.35
#